data_AF-A0A2G5SAJ0-F1
#
_entry.id   AF-A0A2G5SAJ0-F1
#
_cell.length_a   1.000
_cell.length_b   1.000
_cell.length_c   1.000
_cell.angle_alpha   90.00
_cell.angle_beta   90.00
_cell.angle_gamma   90.00
#
_symmetry.space_group_name_H-M   'P 1'
#
loop_
_entity.id
_entity.type
_entity.pdbx_description
1 polymer ?
#
loop_
_entity_poly.entity_id
_entity_poly.type
_entity_poly.pdbx_seq_one_letter_code
_entity_poly.pdbx_strand_id
1 'polypeptide(L)'
;MNPIVINLKVQLTGAEGGGVKVVVHPQVLLTGDGGEMGVDQQVVVDQQVVADEQQAQAEIAKLKKSLHLQSKRMEAYKRRVEVLENANQIKGRHIQKLQTDSRMQQTVIQGLQEQNNRDADVLSSSTRNARRTKIVGSALYAFNNITPIKIPHMF
;
A
#
# COMPACT_ATOMS: atom_id res chain seq x y z
N MET A 1 1.30 -7.95 -83.96
CA MET A 1 0.87 -7.36 -82.68
C MET A 1 0.43 -5.94 -82.99
N ASN A 2 -0.84 -5.61 -82.75
CA ASN A 2 -1.35 -4.25 -82.94
C ASN A 2 -1.08 -3.42 -81.68
N PRO A 3 -0.61 -2.17 -81.80
CA PRO A 3 -0.34 -1.32 -80.64
C PRO A 3 -1.66 -0.90 -79.98
N ILE A 4 -1.74 -1.07 -78.66
CA ILE A 4 -2.82 -0.50 -77.84
C ILE A 4 -2.46 0.96 -77.58
N VAL A 5 -3.27 1.89 -78.07
CA VAL A 5 -3.12 3.33 -77.81
C VAL A 5 -4.11 3.73 -76.72
N ILE A 6 -3.61 4.14 -75.56
CA ILE A 6 -4.42 4.63 -74.44
C ILE A 6 -4.41 6.16 -74.48
N ASN A 7 -5.57 6.76 -74.79
CA ASN A 7 -5.73 8.21 -74.72
C ASN A 7 -6.26 8.59 -73.33
N LEU A 8 -5.45 9.33 -72.58
CA LEU A 8 -5.80 9.86 -71.26
C LEU A 8 -6.30 11.30 -71.42
N LYS A 9 -7.59 11.53 -71.17
CA LYS A 9 -8.15 12.87 -71.10
C LYS A 9 -8.22 13.29 -69.63
N VAL A 10 -7.28 14.13 -69.19
CA VAL A 10 -7.27 14.68 -67.83
C VAL A 10 -8.10 15.95 -67.84
N GLN A 11 -9.26 15.93 -67.19
CA GLN A 11 -10.03 17.14 -66.89
C GLN A 11 -9.75 17.57 -65.46
N LEU A 12 -9.07 18.70 -65.31
CA LEU A 12 -8.90 19.39 -64.04
C LEU A 12 -10.11 20.29 -63.82
N THR A 13 -11.02 19.89 -62.93
CA THR A 13 -12.11 20.77 -62.48
C THR A 13 -11.75 21.29 -61.09
N GLY A 14 -11.41 22.57 -61.02
CA GLY A 14 -11.19 23.27 -59.77
C GLY A 14 -12.51 23.83 -59.26
N ALA A 15 -13.00 23.33 -58.12
CA ALA A 15 -13.92 24.09 -57.28
C ALA A 15 -13.08 24.99 -56.36
N GLU A 16 -13.52 26.23 -56.12
CA GLU A 16 -12.80 27.32 -55.44
C GLU A 16 -12.43 27.08 -53.96
N GLY A 17 -12.34 25.82 -53.51
CA GLY A 17 -11.93 25.41 -52.18
C GLY A 17 -11.00 24.19 -52.22
N GLY A 18 -9.78 24.37 -52.72
CA GLY A 18 -8.60 23.56 -52.35
C GLY A 18 -8.60 22.05 -52.69
N GLY A 19 -9.54 21.54 -53.48
CA GLY A 19 -9.56 20.13 -53.89
C GLY A 19 -9.42 19.97 -55.41
N VAL A 20 -8.29 19.45 -55.88
CA VAL A 20 -8.13 19.04 -57.28
C VAL A 20 -8.77 17.67 -57.45
N LYS A 21 -9.93 17.60 -58.10
CA LYS A 21 -10.53 16.33 -58.49
C LYS A 21 -9.92 15.88 -59.82
N VAL A 22 -9.04 14.88 -59.77
CA VAL A 22 -8.49 14.24 -60.97
C VAL A 22 -9.44 13.13 -61.38
N VAL A 23 -10.26 13.37 -62.40
CA VAL A 23 -11.09 12.34 -63.01
C VAL A 23 -10.31 11.74 -64.18
N VAL A 24 -9.80 10.52 -64.00
CA VAL A 24 -9.15 9.76 -65.08
C VAL A 24 -10.23 8.93 -65.75
N HIS A 25 -10.53 9.25 -67.01
CA HIS A 25 -11.33 8.40 -67.88
C HIS A 25 -10.39 7.59 -68.78
N PRO A 26 -10.05 6.34 -68.42
CA PRO A 26 -9.33 5.47 -69.34
C PRO A 26 -10.27 5.08 -70.47
N GLN A 27 -10.14 5.72 -71.63
CA GLN A 27 -10.77 5.23 -72.85
C GLN A 27 -9.88 4.16 -73.46
N VAL A 28 -10.25 2.89 -73.26
CA VAL A 28 -9.63 1.77 -73.97
C VAL A 28 -10.38 1.58 -75.28
N LEU A 29 -9.81 2.10 -76.37
CA LEU A 29 -10.33 1.84 -77.72
C LEU A 29 -9.80 0.46 -78.17
N LEU A 30 -10.62 -0.58 -78.04
CA LEU A 30 -10.37 -1.84 -78.72
C LEU A 30 -10.87 -1.68 -80.16
N THR A 31 -9.96 -1.47 -81.12
CA THR A 31 -10.31 -1.54 -82.55
C THR A 31 -10.57 -3.00 -82.92
N GLY A 32 -11.83 -3.41 -82.78
CA GLY A 32 -12.41 -4.62 -83.34
C GLY A 32 -13.84 -4.29 -83.74
N ASP A 33 -14.17 -4.47 -85.01
CA ASP A 33 -15.46 -4.13 -85.59
C ASP A 33 -16.64 -4.69 -84.78
N GLY A 34 -17.53 -3.79 -84.35
CA GLY A 34 -18.89 -4.13 -83.90
C GLY A 34 -19.11 -4.08 -82.39
N GLY A 35 -19.88 -3.08 -81.95
CA GLY A 35 -20.66 -3.11 -80.71
C GLY A 35 -19.98 -2.48 -79.49
N GLU A 36 -20.28 -1.22 -79.25
CA GLU A 36 -19.97 -0.52 -77.99
C GLU A 36 -20.67 -1.22 -76.80
N MET A 37 -19.89 -1.89 -75.95
CA MET A 37 -20.28 -2.15 -74.56
C MET A 37 -19.12 -1.73 -73.66
N GLY A 38 -19.05 -0.42 -73.40
CA GLY A 38 -18.20 0.12 -72.35
C GLY A 38 -18.82 -0.19 -70.99
N VAL A 39 -18.20 -1.10 -70.23
CA VAL A 39 -18.50 -1.26 -68.81
C VAL A 39 -17.57 -0.34 -68.05
N ASP A 40 -18.12 0.78 -67.56
CA ASP A 40 -17.43 1.72 -66.70
C ASP A 40 -17.17 1.08 -65.33
N GLN A 41 -16.01 0.43 -65.15
CA GLN A 41 -15.60 -0.06 -63.84
C GLN A 41 -14.90 1.07 -63.07
N GLN A 42 -15.70 1.82 -62.32
CA GLN A 42 -15.27 2.94 -61.48
C GLN A 42 -14.55 2.41 -60.23
N VAL A 43 -13.20 2.43 -60.21
CA VAL A 43 -12.43 2.23 -58.97
C VAL A 43 -12.39 3.56 -58.23
N VAL A 44 -13.48 3.88 -57.52
CA VAL A 44 -13.55 4.97 -56.55
C VAL A 44 -13.14 4.38 -55.20
N VAL A 45 -11.88 4.51 -54.84
CA VAL A 45 -11.51 4.35 -53.42
C VAL A 45 -12.01 5.61 -52.74
N ASP A 46 -13.16 5.52 -52.08
CA ASP A 46 -13.80 6.64 -51.40
C ASP A 46 -12.82 7.26 -50.39
N GLN A 47 -12.41 8.50 -50.63
CA GLN A 47 -11.55 9.28 -49.74
C GLN A 47 -12.09 9.36 -48.30
N GLN A 48 -13.41 9.19 -48.14
CA GLN A 48 -14.07 9.08 -46.85
C GLN A 48 -13.62 7.85 -46.05
N VAL A 49 -13.48 6.69 -46.69
CA VAL A 49 -13.05 5.44 -46.03
C VAL A 49 -11.62 5.56 -45.51
N VAL A 50 -10.74 6.21 -46.29
CA VAL A 50 -9.35 6.45 -45.89
C VAL A 50 -9.25 7.43 -44.71
N ALA A 51 -10.08 8.47 -44.68
CA ALA A 51 -10.13 9.42 -43.58
C ALA A 51 -10.64 8.77 -42.28
N ASP A 52 -11.69 7.94 -42.39
CA ASP A 52 -12.27 7.22 -41.25
C ASP A 52 -11.29 6.20 -40.67
N GLU A 53 -10.54 5.48 -41.51
CA GLU A 53 -9.47 4.57 -41.06
C GLU A 53 -8.33 5.31 -40.35
N GLN A 54 -7.90 6.47 -40.86
CA GLN A 54 -6.88 7.28 -40.22
C GLN A 54 -7.33 7.82 -38.86
N GLN A 55 -8.59 8.25 -38.76
CA GLN A 55 -9.18 8.69 -37.50
C GLN A 55 -9.26 7.53 -36.49
N ALA A 56 -9.73 6.36 -36.91
CA ALA A 56 -9.78 5.17 -36.06
C ALA A 56 -8.38 4.76 -35.56
N GLN A 57 -7.36 4.81 -36.42
CA GLN A 57 -5.97 4.54 -36.04
C GLN A 57 -5.45 5.54 -34.99
N ALA A 58 -5.77 6.82 -35.14
CA ALA A 58 -5.40 7.86 -34.18
C ALA A 58 -6.08 7.64 -32.81
N GLU A 59 -7.35 7.25 -32.79
CA GLU A 59 -8.08 6.92 -31.57
C GLU A 59 -7.52 5.67 -30.89
N ILE A 60 -7.22 4.61 -31.65
CA ILE A 60 -6.56 3.41 -31.15
C ILE A 60 -5.20 3.75 -30.51
N ALA A 61 -4.42 4.64 -31.13
CA ALA A 61 -3.14 5.06 -30.57
C ALA A 61 -3.30 5.81 -29.24
N LYS A 62 -4.33 6.68 -29.11
CA LYS A 62 -4.66 7.36 -27.84
C LYS A 62 -5.06 6.35 -26.77
N LEU A 63 -5.92 5.39 -27.11
CA LEU A 63 -6.37 4.35 -26.18
C LEU A 63 -5.20 3.47 -25.71
N LYS A 64 -4.30 3.06 -26.62
CA LYS A 64 -3.07 2.31 -26.26
C LYS A 64 -2.19 3.08 -25.28
N LYS A 65 -2.01 4.39 -25.48
CA LYS A 65 -1.25 5.25 -24.54
C LYS A 65 -1.94 5.33 -23.18
N SER A 66 -3.26 5.47 -23.15
CA SER A 66 -4.05 5.51 -21.90
C SER A 66 -3.94 4.18 -21.14
N LEU A 67 -4.10 3.06 -21.84
CA LEU A 67 -3.98 1.72 -21.26
C LEU A 67 -2.58 1.48 -20.68
N HIS A 68 -1.53 1.87 -21.41
CA HIS A 68 -0.15 1.76 -20.91
C HIS A 68 0.08 2.56 -19.63
N LEU A 69 -0.47 3.78 -19.57
CA LEU A 69 -0.39 4.61 -18.37
C LEU A 69 -1.16 3.98 -17.19
N GLN A 70 -2.35 3.44 -17.45
CA GLN A 70 -3.13 2.72 -16.43
C GLN A 70 -2.39 1.49 -15.90
N SER A 71 -1.77 0.69 -16.78
CA SER A 71 -0.96 -0.47 -16.37
C SER A 71 0.21 -0.04 -15.48
N LYS A 72 0.92 1.04 -15.83
CA LYS A 72 1.99 1.59 -14.99
C LYS A 72 1.49 2.05 -13.62
N ARG A 73 0.32 2.70 -13.57
CA ARG A 73 -0.31 3.12 -12.31
C ARG A 73 -0.70 1.91 -11.46
N MET A 74 -1.26 0.88 -12.06
CA MET A 74 -1.62 -0.36 -11.37
C MET A 74 -0.40 -1.03 -10.75
N GLU A 75 0.71 -1.14 -11.48
CA GLU A 75 1.98 -1.66 -10.94
C GLU A 75 2.54 -0.81 -9.81
N ALA A 76 2.46 0.52 -9.92
CA ALA A 76 2.85 1.41 -8.82
C ALA A 76 1.98 1.20 -7.57
N TYR A 77 0.67 1.00 -7.74
CA TYR A 77 -0.24 0.71 -6.63
C TYR A 77 0.04 -0.65 -5.99
N LYS A 78 0.28 -1.71 -6.78
CA LYS A 78 0.66 -3.02 -6.24
C LYS A 78 1.89 -2.94 -5.34
N ARG A 79 2.97 -2.31 -5.83
CA ARG A 79 4.19 -2.10 -5.03
C ARG A 79 3.91 -1.31 -3.75
N ARG A 80 3.04 -0.30 -3.82
CA ARG A 80 2.67 0.50 -2.65
C ARG A 80 1.89 -0.32 -1.62
N VAL A 81 1.01 -1.21 -2.06
CA VAL A 81 0.30 -2.15 -1.19
C VAL A 81 1.29 -3.09 -0.49
N GLU A 82 2.22 -3.70 -1.22
CA GLU A 82 3.25 -4.59 -0.64
C GLU A 82 4.10 -3.89 0.44
N VAL A 83 4.49 -2.62 0.21
CA VAL A 83 5.22 -1.83 1.20
C VAL A 83 4.38 -1.58 2.46
N LEU A 84 3.09 -1.26 2.29
CA LEU A 84 2.19 -1.01 3.41
C LEU A 84 1.89 -2.29 4.21
N GLU A 85 1.74 -3.43 3.54
CA GLU A 85 1.57 -4.73 4.19
C GLU A 85 2.80 -5.09 5.03
N ASN A 86 4.00 -4.94 4.49
CA ASN A 86 5.25 -5.15 5.23
C ASN A 86 5.35 -4.20 6.44
N ALA A 87 5.03 -2.92 6.25
CA ALA A 87 5.04 -1.95 7.36
C ALA A 87 4.04 -2.33 8.46
N ASN A 88 2.85 -2.80 8.10
CA ASN A 88 1.84 -3.26 9.06
C ASN A 88 2.29 -4.52 9.81
N GLN A 89 2.94 -5.47 9.13
CA GLN A 89 3.50 -6.65 9.79
C GLN A 89 4.59 -6.28 10.80
N ILE A 90 5.50 -5.35 10.43
CA ILE A 90 6.55 -4.87 11.35
C ILE A 90 5.93 -4.19 12.57
N LYS A 91 4.95 -3.31 12.36
CA LYS A 91 4.22 -2.65 13.46
C LYS A 91 3.53 -3.68 14.36
N GLY A 92 2.88 -4.69 13.78
CA GLY A 92 2.24 -5.77 14.53
C GLY A 92 3.23 -6.51 15.43
N ARG A 93 4.40 -6.89 14.90
CA ARG A 93 5.48 -7.51 15.70
C ARG A 93 5.98 -6.60 16.82
N HIS A 94 6.14 -5.31 16.54
CA HIS A 94 6.59 -4.34 17.54
C HIS A 94 5.58 -4.18 18.68
N ILE A 95 4.28 -4.08 18.35
CA ILE A 95 3.20 -4.02 19.34
C ILE A 95 3.19 -5.28 20.21
N GLN A 96 3.31 -6.47 19.60
CA GLN A 96 3.34 -7.73 20.33
C GLN A 96 4.52 -7.80 21.30
N LYS A 97 5.70 -7.33 20.87
CA LYS A 97 6.89 -7.23 21.74
C LYS A 97 6.62 -6.31 22.93
N LEU A 98 6.13 -5.09 22.68
CA LEU A 98 5.83 -4.12 23.75
C LEU A 98 4.79 -4.66 24.74
N GLN A 99 3.76 -5.36 24.26
CA GLN A 99 2.77 -6.01 25.13
C GLN A 99 3.41 -7.09 26.01
N THR A 100 4.35 -7.86 25.45
CA THR A 100 5.08 -8.90 26.19
C THR A 100 5.99 -8.28 27.25
N ASP A 101 6.76 -7.26 26.87
CA ASP A 101 7.65 -6.52 27.77
C ASP A 101 6.86 -5.86 28.90
N SER A 102 5.72 -5.25 28.60
CA SER A 102 4.83 -4.64 29.59
C SER A 102 4.28 -5.67 30.59
N ARG A 103 3.88 -6.86 30.13
CA ARG A 103 3.43 -7.94 31.03
C ARG A 103 4.55 -8.42 31.94
N MET A 104 5.75 -8.59 31.40
CA MET A 104 6.93 -8.98 32.18
C MET A 104 7.25 -7.94 33.26
N GLN A 105 7.25 -6.66 32.90
CA GLN A 105 7.47 -5.56 33.85
C GLN A 105 6.41 -5.55 34.95
N GLN A 106 5.15 -5.79 34.60
CA GLN A 106 4.06 -5.87 35.58
C GLN A 106 4.26 -7.02 36.57
N THR A 107 4.68 -8.20 36.10
CA THR A 107 5.03 -9.33 36.97
C THR A 107 6.21 -9.00 37.89
N VAL A 108 7.25 -8.34 37.38
CA VAL A 108 8.41 -7.92 38.19
C VAL A 108 7.98 -6.93 39.27
N ILE A 109 7.16 -5.93 38.93
CA ILE A 109 6.64 -4.95 39.89
C ILE A 109 5.83 -5.65 40.98
N GLN A 110 4.94 -6.57 40.62
CA GLN A 110 4.15 -7.35 41.59
C GLN A 110 5.05 -8.16 42.53
N GLY A 111 6.05 -8.87 41.98
CA GLY A 111 7.00 -9.63 42.80
C GLY A 111 7.79 -8.75 43.78
N LEU A 112 8.24 -7.57 43.33
CA LEU A 112 8.94 -6.60 44.19
C LEU A 112 8.01 -6.02 45.26
N GLN A 113 6.75 -5.73 44.93
CA GLN A 113 5.75 -5.26 45.91
C GLN A 113 5.48 -6.32 46.98
N GLU A 114 5.28 -7.57 46.58
CA GLU A 114 5.10 -8.67 47.53
C GLU A 114 6.32 -8.88 48.42
N GLN A 115 7.53 -8.80 47.85
CA GLN A 115 8.76 -8.87 48.63
C GLN A 115 8.85 -7.74 49.64
N ASN A 116 8.60 -6.51 49.22
CA ASN A 116 8.65 -5.34 50.10
C ASN A 116 7.64 -5.46 51.25
N ASN A 117 6.43 -5.97 50.98
CA ASN A 117 5.43 -6.24 52.01
C ASN A 117 5.93 -7.29 53.01
N ARG A 118 6.51 -8.41 52.54
CA ARG A 118 7.09 -9.43 53.41
C ARG A 118 8.23 -8.88 54.28
N ASP A 119 9.12 -8.08 53.68
CA ASP A 119 10.26 -7.48 54.39
C ASP A 119 9.78 -6.50 55.47
N ALA A 120 8.76 -5.69 55.17
CA ALA A 120 8.13 -4.79 56.14
C ALA A 120 7.54 -5.55 57.35
N ASP A 121 6.88 -6.68 57.11
CA ASP A 121 6.32 -7.52 58.17
C ASP A 121 7.42 -8.10 59.08
N VAL A 122 8.50 -8.60 58.48
CA VAL A 122 9.67 -9.11 59.21
C VAL A 122 10.30 -8.01 60.07
N LEU A 123 10.51 -6.81 59.52
CA LEU A 123 11.05 -5.68 60.27
C LEU A 123 10.13 -5.25 61.42
N SER A 124 8.81 -5.27 61.22
CA SER A 124 7.84 -4.97 62.28
C SER A 124 7.92 -5.97 63.43
N SER A 125 8.07 -7.26 63.11
CA SER A 125 8.10 -8.34 64.10
C SER A 125 9.42 -8.31 64.88
N SER A 126 10.54 -8.11 64.20
CA SER A 126 11.87 -7.95 64.81
C SER A 126 11.90 -6.75 65.77
N THR A 127 11.33 -5.60 65.36
CA THR A 127 11.26 -4.40 66.20
C THR A 127 10.40 -4.63 67.45
N ARG A 128 9.25 -5.31 67.31
CA ARG A 128 8.41 -5.69 68.46
C ARG A 128 9.13 -6.63 69.42
N ASN A 129 9.84 -7.63 68.90
CA ASN A 129 10.62 -8.55 69.71
C ASN A 129 11.75 -7.83 70.46
N ALA A 130 12.51 -6.96 69.79
CA ALA A 130 13.56 -6.18 70.42
C ALA A 130 13.04 -5.29 71.56
N ARG A 131 11.87 -4.66 71.40
CA ARG A 131 11.21 -3.90 72.46
C ARG A 131 10.82 -4.80 73.64
N ARG A 132 10.23 -5.96 73.38
CA ARG A 132 9.85 -6.93 74.41
C ARG A 132 11.07 -7.40 75.22
N THR A 133 12.17 -7.72 74.55
CA THR A 133 13.42 -8.14 75.22
C THR A 133 13.98 -7.02 76.11
N LYS A 134 13.99 -5.77 75.65
CA LYS A 134 14.41 -4.63 76.48
C LYS A 134 13.54 -4.47 77.72
N ILE A 135 12.22 -4.56 77.59
CA ILE A 135 11.29 -4.45 78.73
C ILE A 135 11.56 -5.57 79.74
N VAL A 136 11.62 -6.83 79.30
CA VAL A 136 11.87 -7.98 80.17
C VAL A 136 13.24 -7.87 80.86
N GLY A 137 14.29 -7.51 80.13
CA GLY A 137 15.62 -7.30 80.69
C GLY A 137 15.65 -6.18 81.74
N SER A 138 14.98 -5.06 81.48
CA SER A 138 14.86 -3.96 82.44
C SER A 138 14.05 -4.33 83.68
N ALA A 139 12.97 -5.10 83.52
CA ALA A 139 12.17 -5.60 84.63
C ALA A 139 12.98 -6.56 85.51
N LEU A 140 13.71 -7.51 84.91
CA LEU A 140 14.58 -8.44 85.66
C LEU A 140 15.69 -7.71 86.42
N TYR A 141 16.31 -6.69 85.81
CA TYR A 141 17.30 -5.86 86.49
C TYR A 141 16.68 -5.08 87.67
N ALA A 142 15.49 -4.52 87.49
CA ALA A 142 14.77 -3.85 88.57
C ALA A 142 14.44 -4.81 89.71
N PHE A 143 13.90 -6.00 89.42
CA PHE A 143 13.60 -7.04 90.41
C PHE A 143 14.83 -7.49 91.21
N ASN A 144 15.97 -7.68 90.56
CA ASN A 144 17.20 -8.13 91.23
C ASN A 144 17.86 -7.04 92.10
N ASN A 145 17.51 -5.77 91.88
CA ASN A 145 18.03 -4.63 92.64
C ASN A 145 17.03 -4.07 93.67
N ILE A 146 15.90 -4.75 93.89
CA ILE A 146 15.04 -4.46 95.04
C ILE A 146 15.83 -4.87 96.29
N THR A 147 16.20 -3.89 97.11
CA THR A 147 16.82 -4.16 98.42
C THR A 147 15.88 -5.06 99.22
N PRO A 148 16.37 -6.17 99.78
CA PRO A 148 15.53 -7.06 100.57
C PRO A 148 14.94 -6.25 101.73
N ILE A 149 13.61 -6.16 101.77
CA ILE A 149 12.89 -5.57 102.88
C ILE A 149 13.26 -6.40 104.11
N LYS A 150 14.08 -5.85 105.01
CA LYS A 150 14.29 -6.42 106.34
C LYS A 150 12.94 -6.44 107.02
N ILE A 151 12.29 -7.60 107.03
CA ILE A 151 11.15 -7.85 107.89
C ILE A 151 11.76 -7.93 109.30
N PRO A 152 11.47 -6.98 110.21
CA PRO A 152 11.92 -7.11 111.58
C PRO A 152 11.30 -8.36 112.17
N HIS A 153 12.14 -9.32 112.57
CA HIS A 153 11.69 -10.44 113.38
C HIS A 153 11.10 -9.88 114.67
N MET A 154 9.78 -9.97 114.82
CA MET A 154 9.15 -9.91 116.14
C MET A 154 9.00 -11.34 116.62
N PHE A 155 9.79 -11.65 117.65
CA PHE A 155 9.86 -12.89 118.46
C PHE A 155 10.72 -14.02 117.89
#